data_AF-A0A2J4XV96-F1
#
_entry.id   AF-A0A2J4XV96-F1
#
_cell.length_a   1.000
_cell.length_b   1.000
_cell.length_c   1.000
_cell.angle_alpha   90.00
_cell.angle_beta   90.00
_cell.angle_gamma   90.00
#
_symmetry.space_group_name_H-M   'P 1'
#
loop_
_entity.id
_entity.type
_entity.pdbx_description
1 polymer ?
#
loop_
_entity_poly.entity_id
_entity_poly.type
_entity_poly.pdbx_seq_one_letter_code
_entity_poly.pdbx_strand_id
1 'polypeptide(L)'
;MSVPVFIRYEGDNSTQRSQQKIADAILTIKDNEFRLNQITLSDLPERTELSPQIKSLINEMQDKSIGDGQRVYINKDASLSLDTRSFYLELTVNREAMQAAILPRTNVLGESTAQDLSSVLNYSMGSYYNKYENTDSASSYLTLDNTWSLREHHLNFNGSLYGIGTSNQQSKLYRSMYERDY
;
A
#
# COMPACT_ATOMS: atom_id res chain seq x y z
N MET A 1 -4.77 -32.05 14.66
CA MET A 1 -3.41 -31.44 14.68
C MET A 1 -3.44 -30.20 13.81
N SER A 2 -2.84 -29.09 14.26
CA SER A 2 -2.73 -27.87 13.44
C SER A 2 -1.45 -27.89 12.63
N VAL A 3 -1.54 -27.55 11.35
CA VAL A 3 -0.46 -27.64 10.37
C VAL A 3 -0.41 -26.35 9.55
N PRO A 4 0.75 -25.68 9.44
CA PRO A 4 0.84 -24.45 8.68
C PRO A 4 0.73 -24.73 7.17
N VAL A 5 0.03 -23.84 6.46
CA VAL A 5 -0.17 -23.89 5.01
C VAL A 5 0.66 -22.79 4.35
N PHE A 6 1.47 -23.15 3.37
CA PHE A 6 2.31 -22.23 2.60
C PHE A 6 1.83 -22.17 1.16
N ILE A 7 1.93 -21.02 0.51
CA ILE A 7 1.51 -20.84 -0.89
C ILE A 7 2.72 -20.93 -1.83
N ARG A 8 2.56 -21.63 -2.96
CA ARG A 8 3.56 -21.72 -4.04
C ARG A 8 2.90 -21.40 -5.37
N TYR A 9 3.56 -20.61 -6.20
CA TYR A 9 3.13 -20.40 -7.59
C TYR A 9 3.66 -21.54 -8.47
N GLU A 10 2.82 -22.10 -9.34
CA GLU A 10 3.19 -23.25 -10.19
C GLU A 10 4.37 -22.95 -11.13
N GLY A 11 4.56 -21.70 -11.55
CA GLY A 11 5.71 -21.29 -12.35
C GLY A 11 7.01 -21.05 -11.57
N ASP A 12 7.00 -21.24 -10.24
CA ASP A 12 8.22 -21.18 -9.42
C ASP A 12 8.93 -22.54 -9.42
N ASN A 13 10.06 -22.60 -10.14
CA ASN A 13 10.91 -23.79 -10.24
C ASN A 13 11.85 -23.99 -9.02
N SER A 14 11.73 -23.16 -7.97
CA SER A 14 12.50 -23.32 -6.76
C SER A 14 12.21 -24.66 -6.10
N THR A 15 13.24 -25.43 -5.77
CA THR A 15 13.11 -26.63 -4.94
C THR A 15 13.00 -26.30 -3.45
N GLN A 16 13.15 -25.03 -3.08
CA GLN A 16 13.06 -24.60 -1.69
C GLN A 16 11.60 -24.52 -1.24
N ARG A 17 11.38 -24.75 0.05
CA ARG A 17 10.08 -24.58 0.69
C ARG A 17 9.61 -23.13 0.55
N SER A 18 8.35 -22.93 0.18
CA SER A 18 7.76 -21.59 0.24
C SER A 18 7.80 -21.05 1.67
N GLN A 19 8.27 -19.82 1.81
CA GLN A 19 8.35 -19.14 3.11
C GLN A 19 7.07 -18.35 3.42
N GLN A 20 6.13 -18.26 2.48
CA GLN A 20 4.90 -17.50 2.64
C GLN A 20 3.80 -18.38 3.23
N LYS A 21 3.68 -18.36 4.56
CA LYS A 21 2.52 -18.93 5.26
C LYS A 21 1.27 -18.13 4.88
N ILE A 22 0.16 -18.80 4.63
CA ILE A 22 -1.14 -18.18 4.27
C ILE A 22 -2.32 -18.69 5.09
N ALA A 23 -2.17 -19.80 5.81
CA ALA A 23 -3.24 -20.38 6.60
C ALA A 23 -2.70 -21.35 7.66
N ASP A 24 -3.60 -21.74 8.56
CA ASP A 24 -3.43 -22.92 9.40
C ASP A 24 -4.53 -23.94 9.07
N ALA A 25 -4.16 -25.20 8.90
CA ALA A 25 -5.09 -26.28 8.63
C ALA A 25 -5.21 -27.21 9.83
N ILE A 26 -6.40 -27.76 10.04
CA ILE A 26 -6.65 -28.81 11.02
C ILE A 26 -6.70 -30.14 10.30
N LEU A 27 -5.72 -30.99 10.58
CA LEU A 27 -5.67 -32.38 10.13
C LEU A 27 -6.13 -33.34 11.23
N THR A 28 -6.90 -34.34 10.86
CA THR A 28 -7.24 -35.50 11.69
C THR A 28 -6.71 -36.76 11.04
N ILE A 29 -6.54 -37.83 11.83
CA ILE A 29 -6.20 -39.15 11.32
C ILE A 29 -7.44 -40.02 11.51
N LYS A 30 -7.92 -40.63 10.43
CA LYS A 30 -9.05 -41.56 10.44
C LYS A 30 -8.74 -42.68 9.45
N ASP A 31 -8.97 -43.93 9.87
CA ASP A 31 -8.73 -45.11 9.02
C ASP A 31 -7.29 -45.18 8.47
N ASN A 32 -6.32 -44.71 9.27
CA ASN A 32 -4.90 -44.64 8.93
C ASN A 32 -4.53 -43.64 7.81
N GLU A 33 -5.45 -42.73 7.44
CA GLU A 33 -5.23 -41.65 6.47
C GLU A 33 -5.33 -40.26 7.12
N PHE A 34 -4.59 -39.29 6.58
CA PHE A 34 -4.75 -37.89 6.94
C PHE A 34 -5.98 -37.30 6.28
N ARG A 35 -6.82 -36.63 7.08
CA ARG A 35 -8.00 -35.90 6.62
C ARG A 35 -7.90 -34.42 6.94
N LEU A 36 -8.21 -33.60 5.94
CA LEU A 36 -8.38 -32.16 6.06
C LEU A 36 -9.75 -31.86 6.64
N ASN A 37 -9.80 -31.32 7.85
CA ASN A 37 -11.05 -30.97 8.49
C ASN A 37 -11.43 -29.50 8.26
N GLN A 38 -10.44 -28.60 8.33
CA GLN A 38 -10.65 -27.17 8.18
C GLN A 38 -9.36 -26.49 7.75
N ILE A 39 -9.47 -25.41 6.97
CA ILE A 39 -8.40 -24.46 6.71
C ILE A 39 -8.87 -23.08 7.15
N THR A 40 -8.07 -22.42 7.99
CA THR A 40 -8.29 -21.05 8.43
C THR A 40 -7.25 -20.17 7.75
N LEU A 41 -7.67 -19.42 6.73
CA LEU A 41 -6.82 -18.44 6.07
C LEU A 41 -6.37 -17.39 7.08
N SER A 42 -5.08 -17.07 7.06
CA SER A 42 -4.52 -15.99 7.85
C SER A 42 -4.92 -14.66 7.21
N ASP A 43 -5.44 -13.73 8.01
CA ASP A 43 -5.54 -12.33 7.60
C ASP A 43 -4.12 -11.78 7.47
N LEU A 44 -3.58 -11.86 6.26
CA LEU A 44 -2.29 -11.29 5.92
C LEU A 44 -2.56 -10.03 5.12
N PRO A 45 -2.59 -8.85 5.77
CA PRO A 45 -2.89 -7.57 5.11
C PRO A 45 -1.90 -7.20 4.00
N GLU A 46 -0.80 -7.94 3.84
CA GLU A 46 0.34 -7.52 3.02
C GLU A 46 0.72 -8.46 1.86
N ARG A 47 0.04 -9.59 1.63
CA ARG A 47 0.57 -10.56 0.64
C ARG A 47 -0.50 -11.33 -0.13
N THR A 48 -0.19 -11.57 -1.41
CA THR A 48 -0.85 -12.42 -2.42
C THR A 48 -2.28 -12.83 -2.09
N GLU A 49 -3.26 -12.08 -2.61
CA GLU A 49 -4.65 -12.44 -2.44
C GLU A 49 -5.03 -13.64 -3.32
N LEU A 50 -5.38 -14.75 -2.67
CA LEU A 50 -6.13 -15.83 -3.32
C LEU A 50 -7.44 -15.26 -3.87
N SER A 51 -7.86 -15.73 -5.04
CA SER A 51 -9.13 -15.28 -5.62
C SER A 51 -10.31 -15.62 -4.69
N PRO A 52 -11.40 -14.83 -4.71
CA PRO A 52 -12.57 -15.09 -3.86
C PRO A 52 -13.14 -16.50 -4.08
N GLN A 53 -13.05 -17.00 -5.31
CA GLN A 53 -13.44 -18.37 -5.66
C GLN A 53 -12.60 -19.41 -4.90
N ILE A 54 -11.27 -19.27 -4.89
CA ILE A 54 -10.40 -20.18 -4.14
C ILE A 54 -10.63 -20.07 -2.64
N LYS A 55 -10.84 -18.85 -2.10
CA LYS A 55 -11.19 -18.65 -0.69
C LYS A 55 -12.47 -19.39 -0.31
N SER A 56 -13.52 -19.32 -1.14
CA SER A 56 -14.78 -20.07 -0.91
C SER A 56 -14.53 -21.57 -0.92
N LEU A 57 -13.85 -22.08 -1.95
CA LEU A 57 -13.55 -23.51 -2.06
C LEU A 57 -12.71 -24.03 -0.88
N ILE A 58 -11.77 -23.23 -0.38
CA ILE A 58 -10.97 -23.56 0.80
C ILE A 58 -11.84 -23.65 2.06
N ASN A 59 -12.77 -22.71 2.25
CA ASN A 59 -13.69 -22.73 3.39
C ASN A 59 -14.68 -23.90 3.35
N GLU A 60 -15.02 -24.37 2.15
CA GLU A 60 -15.88 -25.53 1.92
C GLU A 60 -15.14 -26.88 2.06
N MET A 61 -13.81 -26.89 2.11
CA MET A 61 -13.04 -28.12 2.29
C MET A 61 -13.15 -28.63 3.73
N GLN A 62 -14.11 -29.53 3.93
CA GLN A 62 -14.30 -30.28 5.18
C GLN A 62 -14.23 -31.79 4.91
N ASP A 63 -13.64 -32.52 5.85
CA ASP A 63 -13.46 -33.98 5.85
C ASP A 63 -12.91 -34.58 4.54
N LYS A 64 -12.01 -33.86 3.84
CA LYS A 64 -11.37 -34.37 2.62
C LYS A 64 -10.16 -35.23 2.96
N SER A 65 -10.09 -36.45 2.44
CA SER A 65 -8.87 -37.26 2.55
C SER A 65 -7.73 -36.62 1.74
N ILE A 66 -6.57 -36.47 2.38
CA ILE A 66 -5.29 -36.12 1.73
C ILE A 66 -4.48 -37.41 1.43
N GLY A 67 -4.99 -38.58 1.84
CA GLY A 67 -4.30 -39.86 1.72
C GLY A 67 -2.90 -39.83 2.34
N ASP A 68 -1.97 -40.58 1.75
CA ASP A 68 -0.57 -40.73 2.21
C ASP A 68 0.34 -39.54 1.84
N GLY A 69 -0.20 -38.33 1.70
CA GLY A 69 0.53 -37.15 1.22
C GLY A 69 0.38 -36.90 -0.29
N GLN A 70 -0.71 -37.39 -0.88
CA GLN A 70 -1.03 -37.12 -2.28
C GLN A 70 -1.57 -35.69 -2.46
N ARG A 71 -1.35 -35.14 -3.66
CA ARG A 71 -1.87 -33.84 -4.07
C ARG A 71 -3.40 -33.92 -4.19
N VAL A 72 -4.11 -33.14 -3.38
CA VAL A 72 -5.55 -32.95 -3.42
C VAL A 72 -5.86 -31.72 -4.28
N TYR A 73 -6.61 -31.91 -5.35
CA TYR A 73 -7.05 -30.79 -6.17
C TYR A 73 -8.22 -30.06 -5.51
N ILE A 74 -8.08 -28.74 -5.35
CA ILE A 74 -9.18 -27.86 -4.95
C ILE A 74 -10.03 -27.59 -6.20
N ASN A 75 -9.37 -27.21 -7.29
CA ASN A 75 -9.91 -27.12 -8.64
C ASN A 75 -8.77 -27.29 -9.66
N LYS A 76 -9.00 -26.93 -10.93
CA LYS A 76 -7.95 -26.95 -11.98
C LYS A 76 -6.83 -25.92 -11.75
N ASP A 77 -7.05 -24.94 -10.88
CA ASP A 77 -6.18 -23.77 -10.68
C ASP A 77 -5.41 -23.81 -9.35
N ALA A 78 -5.79 -24.71 -8.44
CA ALA A 78 -5.20 -24.85 -7.12
C ALA A 78 -5.21 -26.29 -6.61
N SER A 79 -4.11 -26.69 -5.96
CA SER A 79 -3.97 -28.00 -5.34
C SER A 79 -3.20 -27.92 -4.02
N LEU A 80 -3.47 -28.85 -3.13
CA LEU A 80 -2.91 -28.93 -1.79
C LEU A 80 -2.10 -30.23 -1.66
N SER A 81 -0.88 -30.17 -1.14
CA SER A 81 -0.08 -31.36 -0.84
C SER A 81 0.47 -31.30 0.58
N LEU A 82 0.46 -32.43 1.27
CA LEU A 82 1.05 -32.58 2.60
C LEU A 82 2.47 -33.12 2.49
N ASP A 83 3.45 -32.33 2.96
CA ASP A 83 4.78 -32.85 3.22
C ASP A 83 4.75 -33.58 4.58
N THR A 84 4.79 -34.90 4.55
CA THR A 84 4.72 -35.75 5.75
C THR A 84 6.04 -35.78 6.54
N ARG A 85 7.17 -35.35 5.95
CA ARG A 85 8.48 -35.30 6.62
C ARG A 85 8.62 -34.03 7.44
N SER A 86 8.24 -32.90 6.85
CA SER A 86 8.35 -31.57 7.44
C SER A 86 7.05 -31.08 8.09
N PHE A 87 5.97 -31.87 7.95
CA PHE A 87 4.64 -31.66 8.50
C PHE A 87 4.09 -30.26 8.22
N TYR A 88 3.99 -29.92 6.94
CA TYR A 88 3.34 -28.70 6.46
C TYR A 88 2.50 -28.97 5.20
N LEU A 89 1.52 -28.13 4.94
CA LEU A 89 0.75 -28.17 3.71
C LEU A 89 1.25 -27.12 2.73
N GLU A 90 1.27 -27.48 1.46
CA GLU A 90 1.63 -26.57 0.38
C GLU A 90 0.44 -26.40 -0.56
N LEU A 91 -0.03 -25.17 -0.70
CA LEU A 91 -1.04 -24.75 -1.66
C LEU A 91 -0.33 -24.28 -2.93
N THR A 92 -0.32 -25.12 -3.95
CA THR A 92 0.19 -24.74 -5.28
C THR A 92 -0.94 -24.10 -6.08
N VAL A 93 -0.72 -22.89 -6.59
CA VAL A 93 -1.69 -22.11 -7.37
C VAL A 93 -1.11 -21.69 -8.73
N ASN A 94 -1.95 -21.64 -9.75
CA ASN A 94 -1.61 -21.01 -11.03
C ASN A 94 -1.98 -19.51 -11.01
N ARG A 95 -1.87 -18.85 -12.17
CA ARG A 95 -2.13 -17.41 -12.30
C ARG A 95 -3.61 -17.09 -12.08
N GLU A 96 -4.50 -17.95 -12.56
CA GLU A 96 -5.95 -17.82 -12.53
C GLU A 96 -6.51 -17.95 -11.10
N ALA A 97 -5.83 -18.69 -10.23
CA ALA A 97 -6.14 -18.78 -8.80
C ALA A 97 -5.67 -17.55 -7.98
N MET A 98 -4.85 -16.67 -8.55
CA MET A 98 -4.36 -15.46 -7.89
C MET A 98 -5.15 -14.23 -8.34
N GLN A 99 -5.53 -13.38 -7.39
CA GLN A 99 -6.06 -12.05 -7.68
C GLN A 99 -4.91 -11.05 -7.68
N ALA A 100 -5.02 -10.01 -8.51
CA ALA A 100 -4.16 -8.84 -8.37
C ALA A 100 -4.37 -8.27 -6.97
N ALA A 101 -3.39 -8.42 -6.09
CA ALA A 101 -3.42 -7.81 -4.78
C ALA A 101 -3.55 -6.30 -4.99
N ILE A 102 -4.68 -5.72 -4.58
CA ILE A 102 -4.80 -4.27 -4.48
C ILE A 102 -3.94 -3.90 -3.28
N LEU A 103 -2.64 -3.68 -3.51
CA LEU A 103 -1.79 -3.06 -2.51
C LEU A 103 -2.28 -1.62 -2.36
N PRO A 104 -2.80 -1.22 -1.19
CA PRO A 104 -3.09 0.18 -0.92
C PRO A 104 -1.82 1.00 -1.22
N ARG A 105 -1.94 2.13 -1.94
CA ARG A 105 -0.78 3.00 -2.22
C ARG A 105 -0.08 3.47 -0.95
N THR A 106 -0.82 3.55 0.15
CA THR A 106 -0.32 3.78 1.51
C THR A 106 0.72 2.77 1.99
N ASN A 107 0.88 1.62 1.33
CA ASN A 107 1.88 0.60 1.69
C ASN A 107 3.14 0.67 0.82
N VAL A 108 3.15 1.47 -0.26
CA VAL A 108 4.33 1.66 -1.13
C VAL A 108 5.05 2.96 -0.76
N LEU A 109 4.31 3.95 -0.26
CA LEU A 109 4.83 5.19 0.30
C LEU A 109 4.71 5.08 1.82
N GLY A 110 5.81 5.26 2.56
CA GLY A 110 5.77 5.23 4.01
C GLY A 110 4.86 6.33 4.58
N GLU A 111 4.56 6.23 5.88
CA GLU A 111 3.78 7.22 6.63
C GLU A 111 4.22 8.66 6.31
N SER A 112 3.27 9.60 6.28
CA SER A 112 3.57 11.02 6.04
C SER A 112 4.65 11.51 7.01
N THR A 113 5.61 12.25 6.48
CA THR A 113 6.65 12.87 7.32
C THR A 113 6.15 14.11 8.07
N ALA A 114 4.99 14.65 7.67
CA ALA A 114 4.35 15.82 8.28
C ALA A 114 3.27 15.42 9.29
N GLN A 115 3.62 14.60 10.29
CA GLN A 115 2.64 14.06 11.26
C GLN A 115 1.92 15.15 12.07
N ASP A 116 2.63 16.22 12.41
CA ASP A 116 2.11 17.39 13.11
C ASP A 116 1.86 18.56 12.15
N LEU A 117 0.98 19.49 12.54
CA LEU A 117 0.72 20.69 11.77
C LEU A 117 2.01 21.50 11.62
N SER A 118 2.47 21.65 10.38
CA SER A 118 3.72 22.33 10.05
C SER A 118 3.52 23.29 8.89
N SER A 119 4.47 24.22 8.72
CA SER A 119 4.43 25.18 7.62
C SER A 119 5.81 25.54 7.11
N VAL A 120 5.93 25.72 5.81
CA VAL A 120 7.12 26.30 5.17
C VAL A 120 6.72 27.62 4.53
N LEU A 121 7.31 28.73 4.99
CA LEU A 121 7.10 30.07 4.43
C LEU A 121 8.35 30.53 3.70
N ASN A 122 8.23 30.72 2.40
CA ASN A 122 9.22 31.40 1.57
C ASN A 122 8.76 32.83 1.34
N TYR A 123 9.63 33.80 1.60
CA TYR A 123 9.36 35.19 1.33
C TYR A 123 10.54 35.86 0.65
N SER A 124 10.25 36.80 -0.24
CA SER A 124 11.26 37.69 -0.82
C SER A 124 10.73 39.11 -0.76
N MET A 125 11.56 40.01 -0.26
CA MET A 125 11.26 41.44 -0.29
C MET A 125 12.39 42.19 -0.96
N GLY A 126 12.05 43.26 -1.65
CA GLY A 126 13.02 44.13 -2.27
C GLY A 126 12.47 45.54 -2.40
N SER A 127 13.36 46.51 -2.35
CA SER A 127 13.05 47.88 -2.70
C SER A 127 14.17 48.45 -3.53
N TYR A 128 13.79 49.28 -4.50
CA TYR A 128 14.72 49.99 -5.35
C TYR A 128 14.23 51.41 -5.57
N TYR A 129 15.18 52.30 -5.75
CA TYR A 129 14.95 53.71 -6.01
C TYR A 129 15.78 54.09 -7.23
N ASN A 130 15.11 54.70 -8.21
CA ASN A 130 15.74 55.21 -9.42
C ASN A 130 15.57 56.72 -9.45
N LYS A 131 16.69 57.42 -9.66
CA LYS A 131 16.74 58.87 -9.80
C LYS A 131 17.05 59.23 -11.26
N TYR A 132 16.17 60.00 -11.89
CA TYR A 132 16.37 60.57 -13.23
C TYR A 132 16.41 62.10 -13.13
N GLU A 133 16.89 62.79 -14.18
CA GLU A 133 17.03 64.27 -14.15
C GLU A 133 15.74 65.02 -13.79
N ASN A 134 14.58 64.50 -14.20
CA ASN A 134 13.27 65.16 -14.01
C ASN A 134 12.25 64.32 -13.24
N THR A 135 12.58 63.09 -12.85
CA THR A 135 11.65 62.18 -12.17
C THR A 135 12.38 61.19 -11.27
N ASP A 136 11.79 60.90 -10.13
CA ASP A 136 12.24 59.86 -9.21
C ASP A 136 11.18 58.77 -9.13
N SER A 137 11.61 57.51 -9.04
CA SER A 137 10.70 56.39 -8.81
C SER A 137 11.24 55.48 -7.72
N ALA A 138 10.42 55.30 -6.68
CA ALA A 138 10.61 54.28 -5.67
C ALA A 138 9.67 53.12 -5.96
N SER A 139 10.16 51.90 -5.82
CA SER A 139 9.34 50.71 -5.95
C SER A 139 9.79 49.67 -4.93
N SER A 140 8.84 48.85 -4.53
CA SER A 140 9.04 47.83 -3.52
C SER A 140 8.13 46.65 -3.83
N TYR A 141 8.56 45.47 -3.41
CA TYR A 141 7.77 44.27 -3.53
C TYR A 141 7.99 43.35 -2.33
N LEU A 142 6.96 42.55 -2.04
CA LEU A 142 6.99 41.42 -1.11
C LEU A 142 6.27 40.26 -1.78
N THR A 143 6.95 39.15 -2.01
CA THR A 143 6.33 37.89 -2.44
C THR A 143 6.28 36.92 -1.27
N LEU A 144 5.18 36.18 -1.16
CA LEU A 144 4.94 35.19 -0.12
C LEU A 144 4.49 33.88 -0.78
N ASP A 145 5.12 32.77 -0.43
CA ASP A 145 4.70 31.41 -0.75
C ASP A 145 4.71 30.59 0.54
N ASN A 146 3.55 30.10 0.94
CA ASN A 146 3.40 29.32 2.16
C ASN A 146 2.69 28.01 1.89
N THR A 147 3.26 26.91 2.40
CA THR A 147 2.63 25.59 2.41
C THR A 147 2.40 25.16 3.85
N TRP A 148 1.16 24.86 4.21
CA TRP A 148 0.80 24.15 5.43
C TRP A 148 0.69 22.65 5.15
N SER A 149 1.06 21.82 6.11
CA SER A 149 1.03 20.36 5.97
C SER A 149 0.58 19.72 7.28
N LEU A 150 -0.36 18.77 7.17
CA LEU A 150 -0.81 17.90 8.25
C LEU A 150 -1.15 16.53 7.66
N ARG A 151 -0.33 15.53 7.98
CA ARG A 151 -0.38 14.18 7.42
C ARG A 151 -0.38 14.24 5.89
N GLU A 152 -1.40 13.71 5.23
CA GLU A 152 -1.53 13.69 3.77
C GLU A 152 -2.13 14.99 3.21
N HIS A 153 -2.45 15.97 4.06
CA HIS A 153 -3.12 17.20 3.65
C HIS A 153 -2.12 18.34 3.48
N HIS A 154 -2.12 18.96 2.29
CA HIS A 154 -1.28 20.12 2.00
C HIS A 154 -2.12 21.28 1.48
N LEU A 155 -1.82 22.48 1.97
CA LEU A 155 -2.51 23.72 1.61
C LEU A 155 -1.48 24.78 1.27
N ASN A 156 -1.45 25.24 0.02
CA ASN A 156 -0.49 26.24 -0.46
C ASN A 156 -1.17 27.57 -0.82
N PHE A 157 -0.54 28.66 -0.39
CA PHE A 157 -0.88 30.03 -0.75
C PHE A 157 0.33 30.74 -1.35
N ASN A 158 0.15 31.38 -2.51
CA ASN A 158 1.19 32.17 -3.17
C ASN A 158 0.63 33.52 -3.59
N GLY A 159 1.33 34.61 -3.24
CA GLY A 159 0.91 35.97 -3.56
C GLY A 159 2.04 36.97 -3.51
N SER A 160 1.74 38.20 -3.93
CA SER A 160 2.67 39.31 -3.89
C SER A 160 1.98 40.65 -3.61
N LEU A 161 2.74 41.55 -3.01
CA LEU A 161 2.41 42.94 -2.79
C LEU A 161 3.48 43.78 -3.49
N TYR A 162 3.06 44.79 -4.22
CA TYR A 162 3.91 45.76 -4.92
C TYR A 162 3.60 47.18 -4.44
N GLY A 163 4.59 48.07 -4.49
CA GLY A 163 4.41 49.48 -4.11
C GLY A 163 4.17 49.68 -2.61
N ILE A 164 4.70 48.79 -1.78
CA ILE A 164 4.65 48.91 -0.32
C ILE A 164 5.28 50.24 0.12
N GLY A 165 4.51 51.08 0.81
CA GLY A 165 4.96 52.40 1.25
C GLY A 165 4.84 53.50 0.19
N THR A 166 4.21 53.24 -0.96
CA THR A 166 3.89 54.25 -1.98
C THR A 166 2.38 54.41 -2.15
N SER A 167 1.94 55.44 -2.87
CA SER A 167 0.52 55.65 -3.19
C SER A 167 -0.05 54.63 -4.19
N ASN A 168 0.81 53.86 -4.86
CA ASN A 168 0.44 52.94 -5.94
C ASN A 168 0.67 51.49 -5.49
N GLN A 169 0.00 51.09 -4.41
CA GLN A 169 0.08 49.73 -3.90
C GLN A 169 -0.79 48.77 -4.73
N GLN A 170 -0.26 47.59 -5.04
CA GLN A 170 -1.03 46.53 -5.71
C GLN A 170 -0.80 45.18 -5.02
N SER A 171 -1.87 44.41 -4.86
CA SER A 171 -1.81 43.03 -4.36
C SER A 171 -2.23 42.05 -5.45
N LYS A 172 -1.56 40.89 -5.52
CA LYS A 172 -1.92 39.78 -6.39
C LYS A 172 -1.85 38.46 -5.63
N LEU A 173 -2.92 37.68 -5.69
CA LEU A 173 -2.93 36.28 -5.30
C LEU A 173 -2.74 35.44 -6.55
N TYR A 174 -1.74 34.56 -6.56
CA TYR A 174 -1.42 33.70 -7.70
C TYR A 174 -1.94 32.28 -7.51
N ARG A 175 -1.87 31.75 -6.28
CA ARG A 175 -2.28 30.38 -5.98
C ARG A 175 -2.94 30.28 -4.61
N SER A 176 -4.02 29.52 -4.56
CA SER A 176 -4.63 28.96 -3.37
C SER A 176 -5.01 27.54 -3.74
N MET A 177 -4.29 26.55 -3.21
CA MET A 177 -4.40 25.16 -3.62
C MET A 177 -4.47 24.27 -2.39
N TYR A 178 -5.37 23.29 -2.42
CA TYR A 178 -5.40 22.19 -1.48
C TYR A 178 -5.18 20.87 -2.23
N GLU A 179 -4.32 20.02 -1.68
CA GLU A 179 -4.07 18.66 -2.19
C GLU A 179 -4.08 17.65 -1.05
N ARG A 180 -4.36 16.40 -1.41
CA ARG A 180 -4.32 15.26 -0.50
C ARG A 180 -3.63 14.06 -1.16
N ASP A 181 -2.63 13.50 -0.48
CA ASP A 181 -1.96 12.27 -0.90
C ASP A 181 -2.80 11.02 -0.52
N TYR A 182 -2.73 9.96 -1.34
CA TYR A 182 -3.49 8.70 -1.22
C TYR A 182 -2.61 7.45 -1.36
#